data_AF-A0A158C416-F1
#
_entry.id   AF-A0A158C416-F1
#
_cell.length_a   1.000
_cell.length_b   1.000
_cell.length_c   1.000
_cell.angle_alpha   90.00
_cell.angle_beta   90.00
_cell.angle_gamma   90.00
#
_symmetry.space_group_name_H-M   'P 1'
#
loop_
_entity.id
_entity.type
_entity.pdbx_description
1 polymer ?
#
loop_
_entity_poly.entity_id
_entity_poly.type
_entity_poly.pdbx_seq_one_letter_code
_entity_poly.pdbx_strand_id
1 'polypeptide(L)'
;MLGQALAMFDSLAQRILECDARIDALPVPLGRHDVELAGPDKKRHKNTPRFDARAALARWAGVDLKRINGLSVATVMTLLSEIGPDLSRFTNVKHFCSWLRLCPATKISGGKTLTSGTRPSANRARQALKMAAMSLSRSDSALGAFYRRLCTRMDKPRANTAVAHKLARMVYFMLTRGEAFVDQGQQRYEEQQRQRSIAALRRRASALGFELQPNAPTP
;
A
#
# COMPACT_ATOMS: atom_id res chain seq x y z
N MET A 1 33.43 -14.80 29.87
CA MET A 1 32.65 -15.04 28.63
C MET A 1 31.55 -14.01 28.38
N LEU A 2 30.87 -13.45 29.40
CA LEU A 2 29.78 -12.48 29.19
C LEU A 2 30.24 -11.06 28.76
N GLY A 3 31.40 -10.59 29.21
CA GLY A 3 31.88 -9.23 28.92
C GLY A 3 32.14 -8.93 27.44
N GLN A 4 32.69 -9.90 26.68
CA GLN A 4 32.90 -9.73 25.24
C GLN A 4 31.57 -9.64 24.47
N ALA A 5 30.58 -10.44 24.86
CA ALA A 5 29.25 -10.41 24.24
C ALA A 5 28.52 -9.08 24.53
N LEU A 6 28.64 -8.55 25.75
CA LEU A 6 28.09 -7.25 26.11
C LEU A 6 28.75 -6.12 25.30
N ALA A 7 30.09 -6.09 25.24
CA ALA A 7 30.81 -5.07 24.47
C ALA A 7 30.47 -5.10 22.97
N MET A 8 30.26 -6.30 22.39
CA MET A 8 29.77 -6.44 21.02
C MET A 8 28.36 -5.88 20.85
N PHE A 9 27.46 -6.17 21.79
CA PHE A 9 26.09 -5.65 21.77
C PHE A 9 26.07 -4.12 21.81
N ASP A 10 26.84 -3.51 22.73
CA ASP A 10 26.93 -2.06 22.87
C ASP A 10 27.51 -1.41 21.60
N SER A 11 28.55 -2.01 21.00
CA SER A 11 29.13 -1.52 19.75
C SER A 11 28.13 -1.56 18.58
N LEU A 12 27.36 -2.65 18.45
CA LEU A 12 26.31 -2.75 17.44
C LEU A 12 25.20 -1.73 17.65
N ALA A 13 24.79 -1.51 18.90
CA ALA A 13 23.80 -0.50 19.25
C ALA A 13 24.27 0.90 18.86
N GLN A 14 25.54 1.24 19.11
CA GLN A 14 26.13 2.51 18.71
C GLN A 14 26.17 2.67 17.19
N ARG A 15 26.61 1.64 16.45
CA ARG A 15 26.63 1.66 14.97
C ARG A 15 25.23 1.82 14.37
N ILE A 16 24.20 1.25 15.00
CA ILE A 16 22.81 1.45 14.56
C ILE A 16 22.41 2.92 14.73
N LEU A 17 22.76 3.56 15.85
CA LEU A 17 22.48 4.98 16.06
C LEU A 17 23.21 5.89 15.07
N GLU A 18 24.46 5.58 14.75
CA GLU A 18 25.23 6.30 13.74
C GLU A 18 24.60 6.16 12.35
N CYS A 19 24.13 4.96 11.99
CA CYS A 19 23.38 4.74 10.76
C CYS A 19 22.07 5.51 10.73
N ASP A 20 21.29 5.49 11.82
CA ASP A 20 20.03 6.25 11.94
C ASP A 20 20.27 7.75 11.74
N ALA A 21 21.31 8.32 12.36
CA ALA A 21 21.67 9.73 12.20
C ALA A 21 22.05 10.08 10.75
N ARG A 22 22.81 9.20 10.08
CA ARG A 22 23.13 9.39 8.66
C ARG A 22 21.89 9.31 7.78
N ILE A 23 20.98 8.39 8.07
CA ILE A 23 19.74 8.24 7.32
C ILE A 23 18.85 9.47 7.49
N ASP A 24 18.75 10.04 8.70
CA ASP A 24 17.95 11.24 8.96
C ASP A 24 18.46 12.46 8.18
N ALA A 25 19.78 12.57 8.01
CA ALA A 25 20.39 13.67 7.25
C ALA A 25 20.13 13.58 5.72
N LEU A 26 19.93 12.38 5.16
CA LEU A 26 19.82 12.19 3.70
C LEU A 26 18.59 12.88 3.06
N PRO A 27 17.38 12.81 3.63
CA PRO A 27 16.21 13.48 3.05
C PRO A 27 16.20 15.01 3.18
N VAL A 28 16.99 15.59 4.09
CA VAL A 28 17.01 17.05 4.34
C VAL A 28 17.29 17.86 3.07
N PRO A 29 18.39 17.63 2.32
CA PRO A 29 18.65 18.37 1.07
C PRO A 29 17.68 18.00 -0.06
N LEU A 30 16.92 16.91 0.07
CA LEU A 30 15.95 16.46 -0.92
C LEU A 30 14.57 17.13 -0.73
N GLY A 31 14.36 17.85 0.36
CA GLY A 31 13.13 18.60 0.61
C GLY A 31 12.91 19.66 -0.45
N ARG A 32 11.86 19.51 -1.26
CA ARG A 32 11.50 20.42 -2.36
C ARG A 32 10.19 21.16 -2.11
N HIS A 33 9.36 20.62 -1.23
CA HIS A 33 8.00 21.09 -0.99
C HIS A 33 7.81 21.38 0.48
N ASP A 34 6.98 22.38 0.77
CA ASP A 34 6.42 22.58 2.09
C ASP A 34 5.08 21.82 2.17
N VAL A 35 4.96 20.91 3.13
CA VAL A 35 3.83 19.99 3.23
C VAL A 35 3.34 19.93 4.66
N GLU A 36 2.10 20.38 4.87
CA GLU A 36 1.44 20.23 6.16
C GLU A 36 1.03 18.77 6.40
N LEU A 37 1.51 18.21 7.51
CA LEU A 37 1.18 16.84 7.90
C LEU A 37 -0.21 16.79 8.54
N ALA A 38 -1.15 16.13 7.87
CA ALA A 38 -2.51 15.98 8.38
C ALA A 38 -2.67 14.76 9.32
N GLY A 39 -3.21 15.05 10.51
CA GLY A 39 -3.73 14.06 11.46
C GLY A 39 -2.67 13.31 12.30
N PRO A 40 -3.14 12.52 13.29
CA PRO A 40 -2.27 11.92 14.30
C PRO A 40 -1.31 10.91 13.69
N ASP A 41 -0.16 10.75 14.34
CA ASP A 41 0.81 9.76 13.89
C ASP A 41 0.38 8.33 14.20
N LYS A 42 0.67 7.41 13.28
CA LYS A 42 0.37 5.98 13.47
C LYS A 42 1.28 5.39 14.54
N LYS A 43 0.77 4.40 15.30
CA LYS A 43 1.52 3.70 16.35
C LYS A 43 2.89 3.21 15.83
N ARG A 44 3.93 3.45 16.62
CA ARG A 44 5.29 2.97 16.33
C ARG A 44 5.36 1.45 16.51
N HIS A 45 6.14 0.79 15.67
CA HIS A 45 6.50 -0.63 15.78
C HIS A 45 8.01 -0.80 16.04
N LYS A 46 8.43 -2.03 16.39
CA LYS A 46 9.81 -2.37 16.83
C LYS A 46 10.94 -1.87 15.92
N ASN A 47 10.68 -1.73 14.61
CA ASN A 47 11.67 -1.31 13.60
C ASN A 47 11.36 0.08 13.00
N THR A 48 10.62 0.92 13.73
CA THR A 48 10.38 2.30 13.27
C THR A 48 11.62 3.13 13.59
N PRO A 49 12.15 3.91 12.63
CA PRO A 49 13.26 4.81 12.91
C PRO A 49 12.90 5.74 14.07
N ARG A 50 13.88 6.05 14.92
CA ARG A 50 13.66 6.87 16.13
C ARG A 50 13.45 8.35 15.82
N PHE A 51 13.94 8.81 14.68
CA PHE A 51 13.84 10.18 14.19
C PHE A 51 12.55 10.44 13.37
N ASP A 52 12.19 11.71 13.18
CA ASP A 52 10.99 12.11 12.43
C ASP A 52 11.23 12.11 10.91
N ALA A 53 11.33 10.91 10.35
CA ALA A 53 11.45 10.77 8.90
C ALA A 53 10.14 11.10 8.16
N ARG A 54 8.98 11.18 8.82
CA ARG A 54 7.70 11.39 8.13
C ARG A 54 7.67 12.76 7.47
N ALA A 55 8.01 13.80 8.23
CA ALA A 55 8.03 15.17 7.73
C ALA A 55 9.02 15.33 6.58
N ALA A 56 10.24 14.80 6.73
CA ALA A 56 11.27 14.91 5.71
C ALA A 56 10.89 14.17 4.40
N LEU A 57 10.31 12.97 4.50
CA LEU A 57 9.83 12.22 3.34
C LEU A 57 8.64 12.90 2.66
N ALA A 58 7.73 13.52 3.42
CA ALA A 58 6.62 14.28 2.86
C ALA A 58 7.12 15.52 2.10
N ARG A 59 8.08 16.28 2.65
CA ARG A 59 8.73 17.41 1.96
C ARG A 59 9.47 17.00 0.69
N TRP A 60 10.06 15.80 0.68
CA TRP A 60 10.70 15.26 -0.51
C TRP A 60 9.68 14.84 -1.59
N ALA A 61 8.60 14.18 -1.18
CA ALA A 61 7.56 13.67 -2.09
C ALA A 61 6.51 14.70 -2.53
N GLY A 62 6.35 15.80 -1.80
CA GLY A 62 5.25 16.76 -1.97
C GLY A 62 3.91 16.28 -1.40
N VAL A 63 3.82 15.04 -0.93
CA VAL A 63 2.61 14.41 -0.38
C VAL A 63 2.92 13.48 0.78
N ASP A 64 2.00 13.39 1.75
CA ASP A 64 2.14 12.45 2.87
C ASP A 64 1.65 11.03 2.49
N LEU A 65 2.54 10.23 1.91
CA LEU A 65 2.26 8.83 1.59
C LEU A 65 1.97 7.97 2.83
N LYS A 66 2.48 8.33 4.02
CA LYS A 66 2.20 7.57 5.26
C LYS A 66 0.71 7.62 5.61
N ARG A 67 -0.05 8.59 5.08
CA ARG A 67 -1.50 8.68 5.28
C ARG A 67 -2.23 7.44 4.76
N ILE A 68 -1.76 6.82 3.67
CA ILE A 68 -2.33 5.57 3.17
C ILE A 68 -2.23 4.48 4.26
N ASN A 69 -3.35 3.84 4.59
CA ASN A 69 -3.36 2.74 5.54
C ASN A 69 -2.47 1.58 5.06
N GLY A 70 -1.70 1.01 5.99
CA GLY A 70 -0.73 -0.05 5.70
C GLY A 70 0.66 0.44 5.29
N LEU A 71 0.84 1.71 4.88
CA LEU A 71 2.18 2.26 4.64
C LEU A 71 2.81 2.73 5.96
N SER A 72 3.98 2.16 6.27
CA SER A 72 4.86 2.59 7.35
C SER A 72 5.91 3.57 6.85
N VAL A 73 6.58 4.28 7.76
CA VAL A 73 7.69 5.18 7.42
C VAL A 73 8.78 4.44 6.63
N ALA A 74 9.18 3.25 7.09
CA ALA A 74 10.18 2.43 6.40
C ALA A 74 9.70 2.00 4.99
N THR A 75 8.42 1.70 4.82
CA THR A 75 7.83 1.38 3.51
C THR A 75 7.88 2.58 2.58
N VAL A 76 7.50 3.77 3.06
CA VAL A 76 7.53 5.01 2.27
C VAL A 76 8.95 5.38 1.88
N MET A 77 9.89 5.27 2.82
CA MET A 77 11.31 5.49 2.56
C MET A 77 11.82 4.53 1.47
N THR A 78 11.56 3.23 1.60
CA THR A 78 11.94 2.22 0.58
C THR A 78 11.33 2.55 -0.78
N LEU A 79 10.07 2.99 -0.81
CA LEU A 79 9.42 3.38 -2.05
C LEU A 79 10.14 4.58 -2.66
N LEU A 80 10.22 5.70 -1.97
CA LEU A 80 10.82 6.92 -2.51
C LEU A 80 12.30 6.74 -2.91
N SER A 81 13.07 5.92 -2.18
CA SER A 81 14.44 5.59 -2.57
C SER A 81 14.53 4.77 -3.86
N GLU A 82 13.56 3.91 -4.16
CA GLU A 82 13.57 3.03 -5.35
C GLU A 82 12.90 3.68 -6.57
N ILE A 83 11.81 4.41 -6.38
CA ILE A 83 11.04 5.02 -7.48
C ILE A 83 11.35 6.50 -7.70
N GLY A 84 11.78 7.21 -6.66
CA GLY A 84 11.84 8.67 -6.62
C GLY A 84 10.47 9.34 -6.41
N PRO A 85 10.45 10.65 -6.15
CA PRO A 85 9.21 11.43 -6.07
C PRO A 85 8.58 11.66 -7.45
N ASP A 86 9.39 11.70 -8.52
CA ASP A 86 8.92 11.90 -9.88
C ASP A 86 8.70 10.58 -10.63
N LEU A 87 7.45 10.37 -11.06
CA LEU A 87 7.01 9.20 -11.82
C LEU A 87 6.78 9.48 -13.30
N SER A 88 7.21 10.64 -13.81
CA SER A 88 7.13 11.05 -15.23
C SER A 88 7.69 10.01 -16.21
N ARG A 89 8.68 9.21 -15.78
CA ARG A 89 9.25 8.08 -16.54
C ARG A 89 8.22 7.03 -16.96
N PHE A 90 7.07 6.97 -16.27
CA PHE A 90 6.00 6.03 -16.57
C PHE A 90 4.85 6.75 -17.26
N THR A 91 4.56 6.39 -18.51
CA THR A 91 3.47 6.99 -19.31
C THR A 91 2.11 6.91 -18.63
N ASN A 92 1.83 5.84 -17.88
CA ASN A 92 0.59 5.69 -17.13
C ASN A 92 0.78 4.77 -15.92
N VAL A 93 -0.23 4.74 -15.05
CA VAL A 93 -0.29 3.88 -13.86
C VAL A 93 -0.17 2.37 -14.19
N LYS A 94 -0.62 1.93 -15.38
CA LYS A 94 -0.51 0.54 -15.79
C LYS A 94 0.95 0.15 -16.04
N HIS A 95 1.74 1.01 -16.68
CA HIS A 95 3.18 0.80 -16.86
C HIS A 95 3.91 0.73 -15.52
N PHE A 96 3.58 1.62 -14.58
CA PHE A 96 4.12 1.59 -13.23
C PHE A 96 3.84 0.25 -12.51
N CYS A 97 2.58 -0.19 -12.52
CA CYS A 97 2.19 -1.46 -11.89
C CYS A 97 2.76 -2.70 -12.61
N SER A 98 2.94 -2.63 -13.93
CA SER A 98 3.60 -3.66 -14.72
C SER A 98 5.10 -3.75 -14.38
N TRP A 99 5.78 -2.61 -14.21
CA TRP A 99 7.18 -2.55 -13.79
C TRP A 99 7.40 -3.16 -12.40
N LEU A 100 6.49 -2.90 -11.45
CA LEU A 100 6.45 -3.56 -10.13
C LEU A 100 6.12 -5.08 -10.21
N ARG A 101 5.77 -5.57 -11.40
CA ARG A 101 5.23 -6.91 -11.68
C ARG A 101 3.97 -7.25 -10.88
N LEU A 102 3.22 -6.27 -10.37
CA LEU A 102 2.03 -6.49 -9.53
C LEU A 102 0.78 -6.86 -10.35
N CYS A 103 0.84 -6.65 -11.66
CA CYS A 103 -0.17 -7.12 -12.59
C CYS A 103 0.11 -8.58 -13.01
N PRO A 104 -0.93 -9.39 -13.26
CA PRO A 104 -0.75 -10.69 -13.87
C PRO A 104 -0.17 -10.53 -15.28
N ALA A 105 0.72 -11.44 -15.66
CA ALA A 105 1.23 -11.57 -17.02
C ALA A 105 0.65 -12.84 -17.64
N THR A 106 0.28 -12.75 -18.92
CA THR A 106 -0.19 -13.88 -19.72
C THR A 106 0.83 -14.16 -20.81
N LYS A 107 1.37 -15.37 -20.86
CA LYS A 107 2.27 -15.82 -21.93
C LYS A 107 1.43 -16.53 -22.98
N ILE A 108 1.36 -15.97 -24.19
CA ILE A 108 0.60 -16.52 -25.33
C ILE A 108 1.60 -16.89 -26.43
N SER A 109 1.46 -18.09 -26.99
CA SER A 109 2.26 -18.56 -28.13
C SER A 109 1.37 -19.37 -29.07
N GLY A 110 1.44 -19.12 -30.38
CA GLY A 110 0.63 -19.82 -31.39
C GLY A 110 -0.89 -19.75 -31.10
N GLY A 111 -1.37 -18.61 -30.57
CA GLY A 111 -2.79 -18.43 -30.19
C GLY A 111 -3.23 -19.13 -28.90
N LYS A 112 -2.36 -19.89 -28.23
CA LYS A 112 -2.68 -20.60 -26.98
C LYS A 112 -2.05 -19.90 -25.77
N THR A 113 -2.81 -19.81 -24.67
CA THR A 113 -2.29 -19.31 -23.39
C THR A 113 -1.47 -20.40 -22.72
N LEU A 114 -0.16 -20.18 -22.60
CA LEU A 114 0.77 -21.12 -21.97
C LEU A 114 0.73 -21.01 -20.44
N THR A 115 0.77 -19.78 -19.93
CA THR A 115 0.76 -19.49 -18.49
C THR A 115 0.06 -18.17 -18.22
N SER A 116 -0.67 -18.12 -17.11
CA SER A 116 -1.28 -16.89 -16.59
C SER A 116 -0.96 -16.75 -15.11
N GLY A 117 -0.37 -15.61 -14.71
CA GLY A 117 0.01 -15.41 -13.32
C GLY A 117 0.92 -14.22 -13.08
N THR A 118 1.07 -13.85 -11.81
CA THR A 118 2.01 -12.80 -11.42
C THR A 118 3.43 -13.36 -11.43
N ARG A 119 4.36 -12.68 -12.12
CA ARG A 119 5.76 -13.13 -12.20
C ARG A 119 6.51 -12.85 -10.88
N PRO A 120 7.50 -13.69 -10.52
CA PRO A 120 8.41 -13.38 -9.40
C PRO A 120 9.19 -12.09 -9.72
N SER A 121 9.64 -11.39 -8.68
CA SER A 121 10.39 -10.14 -8.84
C SER A 121 11.26 -9.87 -7.62
N ALA A 122 12.50 -9.44 -7.85
CA ALA A 122 13.42 -8.95 -6.83
C ALA A 122 13.23 -7.45 -6.50
N ASN A 123 12.24 -6.80 -7.13
CA ASN A 123 11.96 -5.39 -6.94
C ASN A 123 11.58 -5.09 -5.46
N ARG A 124 12.36 -4.22 -4.81
CA ARG A 124 12.21 -3.88 -3.38
C ARG A 124 10.93 -3.07 -3.12
N ALA A 125 10.58 -2.13 -4.00
CA ALA A 125 9.30 -1.39 -3.92
C ALA A 125 8.09 -2.33 -3.94
N ARG A 126 8.10 -3.37 -4.80
CA ARG A 126 7.06 -4.41 -4.80
C ARG A 126 7.00 -5.15 -3.47
N GLN A 127 8.14 -5.56 -2.92
CA GLN A 127 8.18 -6.28 -1.64
C GLN A 127 7.64 -5.39 -0.50
N ALA A 128 8.04 -4.12 -0.46
CA ALA A 128 7.55 -3.12 0.48
C ALA A 128 6.03 -2.98 0.41
N LEU A 129 5.46 -2.86 -0.79
CA LEU A 129 4.00 -2.80 -1.00
C LEU A 129 3.28 -4.08 -0.58
N LYS A 130 3.89 -5.25 -0.78
CA LYS A 130 3.31 -6.54 -0.34
C LYS A 130 3.33 -6.70 1.17
N MET A 131 4.36 -6.19 1.87
CA MET A 131 4.40 -6.17 3.33
C MET A 131 3.35 -5.20 3.88
N ALA A 132 3.24 -4.01 3.29
CA ALA A 132 2.19 -3.05 3.62
C ALA A 132 0.78 -3.63 3.42
N ALA A 133 0.55 -4.28 2.29
CA ALA A 133 -0.71 -4.96 2.00
C ALA A 133 -1.03 -6.06 3.02
N MET A 134 -0.03 -6.82 3.47
CA MET A 134 -0.23 -7.87 4.48
C MET A 134 -0.62 -7.27 5.85
N SER A 135 -0.07 -6.12 6.23
CA SER A 135 -0.43 -5.43 7.48
C SER A 135 -1.91 -4.99 7.53
N LEU A 136 -2.51 -4.72 6.36
CA LEU A 136 -3.92 -4.33 6.26
C LEU A 136 -4.90 -5.45 6.61
N SER A 137 -4.46 -6.71 6.61
CA SER A 137 -5.33 -7.85 6.91
C SER A 137 -6.06 -7.72 8.26
N ARG A 138 -5.43 -7.06 9.24
CA ARG A 138 -5.95 -6.83 10.60
C ARG A 138 -6.37 -5.38 10.87
N SER A 139 -6.44 -4.53 9.84
CA SER A 139 -6.78 -3.12 9.99
C SER A 139 -8.28 -2.88 9.81
N ASP A 140 -8.88 -2.03 10.64
CA ASP A 140 -10.29 -1.62 10.55
C ASP A 140 -10.52 -0.44 9.60
N SER A 141 -9.73 -0.40 8.52
CA SER A 141 -9.83 0.62 7.46
C SER A 141 -10.61 0.11 6.25
N ALA A 142 -11.02 1.01 5.36
CA ALA A 142 -11.61 0.65 4.07
C ALA A 142 -10.71 -0.31 3.26
N LEU A 143 -9.40 -0.13 3.36
CA LEU A 143 -8.41 -0.98 2.71
C LEU A 143 -8.29 -2.37 3.36
N GLY A 144 -8.43 -2.46 4.68
CA GLY A 144 -8.49 -3.74 5.39
C GLY A 144 -9.76 -4.53 5.05
N ALA A 145 -10.91 -3.87 5.01
CA ALA A 145 -12.17 -4.47 4.55
C ALA A 145 -12.07 -4.97 3.10
N PHE A 146 -11.44 -4.19 2.22
CA PHE A 146 -11.12 -4.62 0.86
C PHE A 146 -10.22 -5.87 0.81
N TYR A 147 -9.19 -5.94 1.66
CA TYR A 147 -8.31 -7.11 1.78
C TYR A 147 -9.10 -8.36 2.20
N ARG A 148 -9.86 -8.27 3.30
CA ARG A 148 -10.62 -9.40 3.85
C ARG A 148 -11.61 -9.96 2.83
N ARG A 149 -12.33 -9.08 2.12
CA ARG A 149 -13.23 -9.49 1.03
C ARG A 149 -12.51 -10.15 -0.14
N LEU A 150 -11.30 -9.73 -0.48
CA LEU A 150 -10.54 -10.44 -1.52
C LEU A 150 -10.18 -11.85 -1.05
N CYS A 151 -9.80 -12.02 0.22
CA CYS A 151 -9.50 -13.33 0.79
C CYS A 151 -10.70 -14.29 0.82
N THR A 152 -11.95 -13.82 0.82
CA THR A 152 -13.11 -14.71 0.69
C THR A 152 -13.28 -15.26 -0.72
N ARG A 153 -12.66 -14.63 -1.72
CA ARG A 153 -12.82 -14.94 -3.14
C ARG A 153 -11.59 -15.60 -3.79
N MET A 154 -10.42 -15.52 -3.15
CA MET A 154 -9.16 -16.05 -3.65
C MET A 154 -8.15 -16.29 -2.53
N ASP A 155 -7.12 -17.09 -2.81
CA ASP A 155 -6.04 -17.40 -1.87
C ASP A 155 -5.35 -16.14 -1.32
N LYS A 156 -4.94 -16.20 -0.05
CA LYS A 156 -4.30 -15.07 0.66
C LYS A 156 -3.12 -14.46 -0.12
N PRO A 157 -2.20 -15.21 -0.75
CA PRO A 157 -1.10 -14.61 -1.52
C PRO A 157 -1.56 -13.85 -2.77
N ARG A 158 -2.62 -14.33 -3.43
CA ARG A 158 -3.23 -13.66 -4.59
C ARG A 158 -3.95 -12.38 -4.15
N ALA A 159 -4.73 -12.47 -3.07
CA ALA A 159 -5.37 -11.31 -2.45
C ALA A 159 -4.34 -10.25 -2.04
N ASN A 160 -3.24 -10.65 -1.38
CA ASN A 160 -2.18 -9.72 -0.98
C ASN A 160 -1.55 -9.00 -2.18
N THR A 161 -1.33 -9.71 -3.29
CA THR A 161 -0.80 -9.12 -4.53
C THR A 161 -1.79 -8.12 -5.14
N ALA A 162 -3.10 -8.43 -5.14
CA ALA A 162 -4.13 -7.51 -5.62
C ALA A 162 -4.27 -6.26 -4.72
N VAL A 163 -4.12 -6.39 -3.41
CA VAL A 163 -4.10 -5.24 -2.49
C VAL A 163 -2.84 -4.41 -2.69
N ALA A 164 -1.67 -5.03 -2.83
CA ALA A 164 -0.42 -4.33 -3.17
C ALA A 164 -0.55 -3.58 -4.51
N HIS A 165 -1.22 -4.17 -5.51
CA HIS A 165 -1.53 -3.49 -6.76
C HIS A 165 -2.42 -2.24 -6.53
N LYS A 166 -3.45 -2.35 -5.67
CA LYS A 166 -4.29 -1.19 -5.30
C LYS A 166 -3.48 -0.11 -4.59
N LEU A 167 -2.60 -0.47 -3.66
CA LEU A 167 -1.69 0.46 -2.97
C LEU A 167 -0.74 1.15 -3.95
N ALA A 168 -0.16 0.42 -4.90
CA ALA A 168 0.72 0.98 -5.93
C ALA A 168 0.00 2.06 -6.75
N ARG A 169 -1.27 1.81 -7.13
CA ARG A 169 -2.08 2.81 -7.83
C ARG A 169 -2.34 4.05 -6.99
N MET A 170 -2.61 3.89 -5.69
CA MET A 170 -2.79 5.02 -4.77
C MET A 170 -1.51 5.85 -4.66
N VAL A 171 -0.36 5.21 -4.45
CA VAL A 171 0.95 5.90 -4.41
C VAL A 171 1.21 6.66 -5.71
N TYR A 172 0.96 6.04 -6.87
CA TYR A 172 1.13 6.67 -8.17
C TYR A 172 0.26 7.94 -8.31
N PHE A 173 -1.03 7.85 -7.98
CA PHE A 173 -1.94 9.00 -8.10
C PHE A 173 -1.65 10.09 -7.07
N MET A 174 -1.23 9.75 -5.85
CA MET A 174 -0.81 10.75 -4.87
C MET A 174 0.43 11.51 -5.36
N LEU A 175 1.44 10.82 -5.87
CA LEU A 175 2.67 11.47 -6.36
C LEU A 175 2.44 12.28 -7.66
N THR A 176 1.56 11.83 -8.55
CA THR A 176 1.33 12.51 -9.84
C THR A 176 0.30 13.62 -9.78
N ARG A 177 -0.73 13.51 -8.93
CA ARG A 177 -1.82 14.49 -8.82
C ARG A 177 -1.73 15.39 -7.59
N GLY A 178 -0.90 15.05 -6.61
CA GLY A 178 -0.79 15.79 -5.35
C GLY A 178 -2.00 15.63 -4.41
N GLU A 179 -2.96 14.76 -4.74
CA GLU A 179 -4.17 14.60 -3.94
C GLU A 179 -3.89 13.89 -2.61
N ALA A 180 -4.34 14.46 -1.49
CA ALA A 180 -4.22 13.84 -0.18
C ALA A 180 -5.12 12.61 -0.04
N PHE A 181 -4.59 11.54 0.56
CA PHE A 181 -5.38 10.35 0.85
C PHE A 181 -6.35 10.57 2.01
N VAL A 182 -7.64 10.41 1.73
CA VAL A 182 -8.70 10.42 2.75
C VAL A 182 -9.26 9.01 2.91
N ASP A 183 -9.11 8.44 4.11
CA ASP A 183 -9.78 7.18 4.44
C ASP A 183 -11.25 7.44 4.75
N GLN A 184 -12.13 6.80 3.98
CA GLN A 184 -13.58 6.87 4.20
C GLN A 184 -14.04 5.91 5.32
N GLY A 185 -13.14 5.05 5.83
CA GLY A 185 -13.43 4.11 6.90
C GLY A 185 -14.08 2.80 6.42
N GLN A 186 -14.07 1.78 7.27
CA GLN A 186 -14.58 0.45 6.96
C GLN A 186 -16.09 0.43 6.69
N GLN A 187 -16.89 1.05 7.57
CA GLN A 187 -18.36 1.03 7.47
C GLN A 187 -18.86 1.65 6.16
N ARG A 188 -18.36 2.85 5.80
CA ARG A 188 -18.74 3.50 4.53
C ARG A 188 -18.36 2.65 3.32
N TYR A 189 -17.20 2.00 3.37
CA TYR A 189 -16.78 1.09 2.30
C TYR A 189 -17.73 -0.12 2.18
N GLU A 190 -18.07 -0.77 3.29
CA GLU A 190 -18.99 -1.91 3.34
C GLU A 190 -20.38 -1.52 2.84
N GLU A 191 -20.89 -0.35 3.22
CA GLU A 191 -22.18 0.17 2.77
C GLU A 191 -22.20 0.47 1.28
N GLN A 192 -21.18 1.15 0.74
CA GLN A 192 -21.05 1.35 -0.71
C GLN A 192 -20.99 0.01 -1.47
N GLN A 193 -20.32 -1.01 -0.90
CA GLN A 193 -20.29 -2.34 -1.52
C GLN A 193 -21.67 -3.02 -1.46
N ARG A 194 -22.40 -2.91 -0.35
CA ARG A 194 -23.77 -3.42 -0.22
C ARG A 194 -24.67 -2.78 -1.26
N GLN A 195 -24.63 -1.45 -1.39
CA GLN A 195 -25.40 -0.71 -2.40
C GLN A 195 -25.07 -1.17 -3.83
N ARG A 196 -23.79 -1.35 -4.15
CA ARG A 196 -23.37 -1.88 -5.47
C ARG A 196 -23.86 -3.31 -5.71
N SER A 197 -23.87 -4.15 -4.68
CA SER A 197 -24.38 -5.52 -4.76
C SER A 197 -25.88 -5.50 -5.04
N ILE A 198 -26.65 -4.69 -4.30
CA ILE A 198 -28.09 -4.51 -4.52
C ILE A 198 -28.37 -3.99 -5.94
N ALA A 199 -27.63 -2.99 -6.40
CA ALA A 199 -27.78 -2.46 -7.76
C ALA A 199 -27.43 -3.50 -8.85
N ALA A 200 -26.43 -4.36 -8.62
CA ALA A 200 -26.11 -5.46 -9.53
C ALA A 200 -27.21 -6.53 -9.53
N LEU A 201 -27.76 -6.87 -8.36
CA LEU A 201 -28.88 -7.80 -8.24
C LEU A 201 -30.13 -7.26 -8.94
N ARG A 202 -30.48 -5.98 -8.75
CA ARG A 202 -31.60 -5.32 -9.46
C ARG A 202 -31.46 -5.42 -10.97
N ARG A 203 -30.27 -5.10 -11.50
CA ARG A 203 -29.99 -5.22 -12.94
C ARG A 203 -30.10 -6.66 -13.45
N ARG A 204 -29.73 -7.66 -12.63
CA ARG A 204 -29.81 -9.07 -13.01
C ARG A 204 -31.24 -9.59 -12.94
N ALA A 205 -32.01 -9.18 -11.94
CA ALA A 205 -33.43 -9.49 -11.81
C ALA A 205 -34.23 -8.89 -12.97
N SER A 206 -34.00 -7.61 -13.29
CA SER A 206 -34.68 -6.93 -14.40
C SER A 206 -34.40 -7.60 -15.74
N ALA A 207 -33.16 -8.05 -15.97
CA ALA A 207 -32.78 -8.78 -17.18
C ALA A 207 -33.48 -10.16 -17.32
N LEU A 208 -33.97 -10.71 -16.21
CA LEU A 208 -34.70 -11.97 -16.15
C LEU A 208 -36.22 -11.76 -16.03
N GLY A 209 -36.71 -10.51 -16.07
CA GLY A 209 -38.13 -10.18 -15.92
C GLY A 209 -38.65 -10.21 -14.47
N PHE A 210 -37.76 -10.21 -13.47
CA PHE A 210 -38.13 -10.19 -12.05
C PHE A 210 -37.89 -8.81 -11.42
N GLU A 211 -38.72 -8.45 -10.43
CA GLU A 211 -38.54 -7.26 -9.59
C GLU A 211 -38.11 -7.66 -8.17
N LEU A 212 -37.12 -6.96 -7.63
CA LEU A 212 -36.61 -7.23 -6.28
C LEU A 212 -37.31 -6.36 -5.24
N GLN A 213 -38.14 -6.98 -4.41
CA GLN A 213 -38.73 -6.36 -3.24
C GLN A 213 -37.88 -6.67 -1.99
N PRO A 214 -37.54 -5.68 -1.15
CA PRO A 214 -36.86 -5.93 0.11
C PRO A 214 -37.81 -6.60 1.10
N ASN A 215 -37.41 -7.74 1.66
CA ASN A 215 -38.16 -8.35 2.76
C ASN A 215 -38.06 -7.46 4.02
N ALA A 216 -39.15 -7.34 4.76
CA ALA A 216 -39.15 -6.65 6.05
C ALA A 216 -38.13 -7.29 7.01
N PRO A 217 -37.39 -6.50 7.81
CA PRO A 217 -36.49 -7.07 8.80
C PRO A 217 -37.30 -7.89 9.82
N THR A 218 -36.99 -9.18 9.94
CA THR A 218 -37.54 -10.03 11.00
C THR A 218 -37.04 -9.51 12.36
N PRO A 219 -37.93 -9.35 13.37
CA PRO A 219 -37.58 -8.80 14.68
C PRO A 219 -36.60 -9.68 15.46
#